data_AF-A0A919U2Z7-F1
#
_entry.id   AF-A0A919U2Z7-F1
#
_cell.length_a   1.000
_cell.length_b   1.000
_cell.length_c   1.000
_cell.angle_alpha   90.00
_cell.angle_beta   90.00
_cell.angle_gamma   90.00
#
_symmetry.space_group_name_H-M   'P 1'
#
loop_
_entity.id
_entity.type
_entity.pdbx_description
1 polymer ?
#
loop_
_entity_poly.entity_id
_entity_poly.type
_entity_poly.pdbx_seq_one_letter_code
_entity_poly.pdbx_strand_id
1 'polypeptide(L)'
;MPDALSARADVSVVVVAGGSEPALAGTLDTVTAALRRARRGPAGPGALRGERLGGEVVLVVGDVSALPAALRARIGDRFRVVAAPGVGRARARNVGVAAARGRYLLFTEPGARVPEDWVLAVTAPLRAGAADLVGGPARVVAPGRAGPVPDAAASAVLGAVRVPGRPGRPWSGVSLAVTRAVLEAVGFDEALGGPRYRGGEVAAFVRDVVGAGFRAATGDGEPVLRPVGPRALARGALVERARARGRVDAYLDRHLHDARPRPLAGRLAVAARALRVAGLVVGRRPAAAVLDAHADLARRRELLRLRAADVRVPPRSAAGDAPGGSGAPRASRPVALVVRDRGAPVPLPSEAATAATGPAPAAPDAGRGSVYALWGAGRSLGGAARASAARVEPIQGTTAS
;
A
#
# COMPACT_ATOMS: atom_id res chain seq x y z
N MET A 1 -28.58 -0.51 33.93
CA MET A 1 -28.38 -1.31 32.69
C MET A 1 -27.03 -0.94 32.11
N PRO A 2 -26.00 -1.80 32.25
CA PRO A 2 -24.68 -1.51 31.72
C PRO A 2 -24.70 -1.70 30.20
N ASP A 3 -24.21 -0.67 29.51
CA ASP A 3 -23.70 -0.62 28.14
C ASP A 3 -24.18 -1.73 27.21
N ALA A 4 -25.24 -1.41 26.46
CA ALA A 4 -25.46 -2.02 25.17
C ALA A 4 -24.13 -2.05 24.44
N LEU A 5 -23.57 -3.27 24.28
CA LEU A 5 -22.38 -3.58 23.50
C LEU A 5 -22.33 -2.64 22.31
N SER A 6 -21.59 -1.53 22.44
CA SER A 6 -21.47 -0.54 21.38
C SER A 6 -20.96 -1.32 20.20
N ALA A 7 -21.85 -1.55 19.22
CA ALA A 7 -21.66 -2.57 18.21
C ALA A 7 -20.29 -2.34 17.59
N ARG A 8 -19.36 -3.24 17.93
CA ARG A 8 -17.94 -3.06 17.61
C ARG A 8 -17.86 -2.90 16.10
N ALA A 9 -17.29 -1.79 15.62
CA ALA A 9 -17.17 -1.57 14.19
C ALA A 9 -16.44 -2.77 13.56
N ASP A 10 -16.98 -3.31 12.47
CA ASP A 10 -16.29 -4.34 11.69
C ASP A 10 -15.17 -3.70 10.87
N VAL A 11 -15.43 -2.50 10.35
CA VAL A 11 -14.56 -1.77 9.42
C VAL A 11 -14.25 -0.36 9.96
N SER A 12 -12.99 0.03 9.94
CA SER A 12 -12.59 1.44 10.10
C SER A 12 -11.93 1.91 8.81
N VAL A 13 -12.45 2.99 8.22
CA VAL A 13 -11.83 3.65 7.07
C VAL A 13 -10.97 4.80 7.57
N VAL A 14 -9.66 4.67 7.45
CA VAL A 14 -8.67 5.67 7.84
C VAL A 14 -8.37 6.60 6.67
N VAL A 15 -8.63 7.89 6.86
CA VAL A 15 -8.35 8.96 5.88
C VAL A 15 -7.36 9.94 6.52
N VAL A 16 -6.19 10.11 5.90
CA VAL A 16 -5.15 11.06 6.38
C VAL A 16 -5.19 12.32 5.53
N ALA A 17 -5.50 13.46 6.14
CA ALA A 17 -5.65 14.75 5.49
C ALA A 17 -4.80 15.85 6.16
N GLY A 18 -4.48 16.90 5.41
CA GLY A 18 -3.95 18.16 5.95
C GLY A 18 -5.03 18.97 6.67
N GLY A 19 -6.28 18.87 6.23
CA GLY A 19 -7.46 19.50 6.81
C GLY A 19 -8.10 20.55 5.90
N SER A 20 -7.31 21.15 5.00
CA SER A 20 -7.72 22.21 4.08
C SER A 20 -7.99 21.74 2.65
N GLU A 21 -7.93 20.43 2.38
CA GLU A 21 -8.15 19.92 1.03
C GLU A 21 -9.60 20.12 0.57
N PRO A 22 -9.84 20.85 -0.54
CA PRO A 22 -11.20 21.18 -0.99
C PRO A 22 -12.00 19.92 -1.39
N ALA A 23 -11.31 18.85 -1.78
CA ALA A 23 -11.92 17.60 -2.20
C ALA A 23 -12.21 16.62 -1.05
N LEU A 24 -11.83 16.96 0.20
CA LEU A 24 -12.00 16.07 1.35
C LEU A 24 -13.48 15.74 1.60
N ALA A 25 -14.38 16.72 1.56
CA ALA A 25 -15.81 16.51 1.76
C ALA A 25 -16.38 15.47 0.78
N GLY A 26 -16.07 15.61 -0.51
CA GLY A 26 -16.52 14.67 -1.54
C GLY A 26 -15.96 13.25 -1.34
N THR A 27 -14.71 13.11 -0.89
CA THR A 27 -14.19 11.79 -0.49
C THR A 27 -14.99 11.17 0.63
N LEU A 28 -15.26 11.94 1.70
CA LEU A 28 -16.02 11.46 2.85
C LEU A 28 -17.46 11.11 2.50
N ASP A 29 -18.08 11.79 1.54
CA ASP A 29 -19.39 11.42 1.02
C ASP A 29 -19.37 10.05 0.35
N THR A 30 -18.42 9.81 -0.57
CA THR A 30 -18.30 8.50 -1.23
C THR A 30 -17.96 7.37 -0.26
N VAL A 31 -17.09 7.62 0.72
CA VAL A 31 -16.78 6.65 1.79
C VAL A 31 -18.00 6.36 2.65
N THR A 32 -18.78 7.39 3.01
CA THR A 32 -20.01 7.20 3.79
C THR A 32 -21.04 6.39 3.01
N ALA A 33 -21.19 6.66 1.71
CA ALA A 33 -22.06 5.88 0.83
C ALA A 33 -21.62 4.41 0.81
N ALA A 34 -20.31 4.15 0.64
CA ALA A 34 -19.78 2.80 0.64
C ALA A 34 -19.97 2.05 1.97
N LEU A 35 -19.81 2.74 3.11
CA LEU A 35 -20.10 2.17 4.43
C LEU A 35 -21.61 1.89 4.63
N ARG A 36 -22.50 2.77 4.15
CA ARG A 36 -23.95 2.53 4.20
C ARG A 36 -24.34 1.32 3.36
N ARG A 37 -23.75 1.19 2.17
CA ARG A 37 -23.92 0.04 1.28
C ARG A 37 -23.46 -1.25 1.94
N ALA A 38 -22.26 -1.25 2.54
CA ALA A 38 -21.74 -2.41 3.28
C ALA A 38 -22.60 -2.79 4.49
N ARG A 39 -23.19 -1.82 5.19
CA ARG A 39 -24.12 -2.07 6.31
C ARG A 39 -25.43 -2.72 5.85
N ARG A 40 -25.92 -2.38 4.66
CA ARG A 40 -27.14 -3.01 4.09
C ARG A 40 -26.87 -4.47 3.68
N GLY A 41 -25.63 -4.81 3.33
CA GLY A 41 -25.27 -6.10 2.72
C GLY A 41 -25.70 -6.14 1.25
N PRO A 42 -25.27 -7.14 0.45
CA PRO A 42 -25.66 -7.24 -0.96
C PRO A 42 -27.18 -7.32 -1.11
N ALA A 43 -27.71 -6.69 -2.16
CA ALA A 43 -29.13 -6.78 -2.48
C ALA A 43 -29.38 -8.10 -3.22
N GLY A 44 -30.12 -9.03 -2.61
CA GLY A 44 -30.54 -10.24 -3.27
C GLY A 44 -31.05 -11.33 -2.32
N PRO A 45 -31.89 -12.26 -2.80
CA PRO A 45 -32.51 -13.33 -2.02
C PRO A 45 -31.54 -14.42 -1.49
N GLY A 46 -30.22 -14.18 -1.51
CA GLY A 46 -29.19 -15.07 -0.95
C GLY A 46 -28.21 -14.38 0.00
N ALA A 47 -28.45 -13.12 0.38
CA ALA A 47 -27.54 -12.37 1.24
C ALA A 47 -27.51 -12.98 2.66
N LEU A 48 -26.40 -13.63 3.01
CA LEU A 48 -26.21 -14.22 4.32
C LEU A 48 -26.12 -13.10 5.38
N ARG A 49 -26.74 -13.31 6.55
CA ARG A 49 -26.74 -12.32 7.67
C ARG A 49 -25.34 -11.86 8.10
N GLY A 50 -24.28 -12.60 7.78
CA GLY A 50 -22.87 -12.24 8.04
C GLY A 50 -22.24 -11.24 7.07
N GLU A 51 -22.99 -10.70 6.11
CA GLU A 51 -22.47 -9.78 5.09
C GLU A 51 -22.66 -8.29 5.39
N ARG A 52 -23.37 -7.97 6.47
CA ARG A 52 -23.53 -6.59 6.93
C ARG A 52 -22.31 -6.18 7.73
N LEU A 53 -21.65 -5.12 7.28
CA LEU A 53 -20.48 -4.57 7.97
C LEU A 53 -20.87 -3.24 8.62
N GLY A 54 -20.79 -3.18 9.94
CA GLY A 54 -20.77 -1.92 10.67
C GLY A 54 -19.43 -1.22 10.44
N GLY A 55 -19.43 0.10 10.31
CA GLY A 55 -18.16 0.80 10.16
C GLY A 55 -18.17 2.27 10.52
N GLU A 56 -16.96 2.77 10.73
CA GLU A 56 -16.65 4.14 11.10
C GLU A 56 -15.63 4.73 10.11
N VAL A 57 -15.53 6.05 10.13
CA VAL A 57 -14.47 6.81 9.48
C VAL A 57 -13.56 7.37 10.56
N VAL A 58 -12.27 7.10 10.44
CA VAL A 58 -11.21 7.71 11.25
C VAL A 58 -10.48 8.72 10.38
N LEU A 59 -10.82 9.99 10.58
CA LEU A 59 -10.22 11.12 9.88
C LEU A 59 -9.04 11.66 10.69
N VAL A 60 -7.83 11.43 10.21
CA VAL A 60 -6.61 11.96 10.81
C VAL A 60 -6.24 13.27 10.12
N VAL A 61 -6.13 14.36 10.87
CA VAL A 61 -5.90 15.71 10.32
C VAL A 61 -4.67 16.35 10.94
N GLY A 62 -3.89 17.05 10.11
CA GLY A 62 -2.79 17.89 10.60
C GLY A 62 -3.27 19.08 11.41
N ASP A 63 -4.40 19.69 11.00
CA ASP A 63 -5.02 20.82 11.68
C ASP A 63 -6.54 20.64 11.73
N VAL A 64 -7.08 20.45 12.95
CA VAL A 64 -8.52 20.29 13.18
C VAL A 64 -9.27 21.60 12.94
N SER A 65 -8.64 22.74 13.21
CA SER A 65 -9.26 24.07 13.07
C SER A 65 -9.51 24.42 11.61
N ALA A 66 -8.67 23.91 10.71
CA ALA A 66 -8.81 24.03 9.26
C ALA A 66 -9.98 23.23 8.68
N LEU A 67 -10.64 22.36 9.46
CA LEU A 67 -11.74 21.56 8.94
C LEU A 67 -12.95 22.44 8.57
N PRO A 68 -13.55 22.23 7.39
CA PRO A 68 -14.79 22.92 7.01
C PRO A 68 -15.90 22.73 8.05
N ALA A 69 -16.69 23.77 8.31
CA ALA A 69 -17.78 23.72 9.29
C ALA A 69 -18.79 22.58 9.00
N ALA A 70 -19.11 22.36 7.72
CA ALA A 70 -19.96 21.25 7.28
C ALA A 70 -19.40 19.87 7.65
N LEU A 71 -18.07 19.70 7.70
CA LEU A 71 -17.44 18.47 8.13
C LEU A 71 -17.43 18.35 9.66
N ARG A 72 -17.20 19.46 10.38
CA ARG A 72 -17.30 19.49 11.84
C ARG A 72 -18.69 19.09 12.33
N ALA A 73 -19.75 19.50 11.62
CA ALA A 73 -21.12 19.10 11.91
C ALA A 73 -21.40 17.59 11.72
N ARG A 74 -20.53 16.85 11.02
CA ARG A 74 -20.64 15.40 10.81
C ARG A 74 -19.89 14.57 11.85
N ILE A 75 -19.07 15.22 12.68
CA ILE A 75 -18.35 14.55 13.77
C ILE A 75 -19.39 14.01 14.75
N GLY A 76 -19.28 12.73 15.08
CA GLY A 76 -20.29 12.02 15.85
C GLY A 76 -20.03 10.51 15.83
N ASP A 77 -21.07 9.71 16.06
CA ASP A 77 -20.93 8.26 16.33
C ASP A 77 -20.16 7.46 15.25
N ARG A 78 -20.18 7.93 13.98
CA ARG A 78 -19.45 7.26 12.87
C ARG A 78 -18.22 8.00 12.36
N PHE A 79 -17.94 9.18 12.86
CA PHE A 79 -16.82 10.01 12.42
C PHE A 79 -15.96 10.36 13.62
N ARG A 80 -14.80 9.72 13.68
CA ARG A 80 -13.75 10.04 14.64
C ARG A 80 -12.73 10.94 13.98
N VAL A 81 -12.48 12.11 14.57
CA VAL A 81 -11.40 13.00 14.13
C VAL A 81 -10.24 12.87 15.10
N VAL A 82 -9.03 12.70 14.57
CA VAL A 82 -7.80 12.57 15.34
C VAL A 82 -6.80 13.61 14.84
N ALA A 83 -6.30 14.44 15.75
CA ALA A 83 -5.26 15.42 15.42
C ALA A 83 -3.89 14.73 15.33
N ALA A 84 -3.13 15.05 14.27
CA ALA A 84 -1.76 14.60 14.08
C ALA A 84 -0.90 15.75 13.48
N PRO A 85 -0.72 16.85 14.22
CA PRO A 85 -0.01 18.02 13.71
C PRO A 85 1.46 17.73 13.43
N GLY A 86 1.98 18.25 12.32
CA GLY A 86 3.41 18.22 11.99
C GLY A 86 4.01 16.84 11.68
N VAL A 87 3.22 15.78 11.63
CA VAL A 87 3.74 14.42 11.34
C VAL A 87 3.63 14.04 9.86
N GLY A 88 4.55 13.17 9.42
CA GLY A 88 4.49 12.56 8.09
C GLY A 88 3.30 11.61 7.93
N ARG A 89 2.95 11.29 6.68
CA ARG A 89 1.79 10.48 6.34
C ARG A 89 1.81 9.08 6.97
N ALA A 90 2.97 8.42 7.04
CA ALA A 90 3.09 7.09 7.64
C ALA A 90 2.74 7.11 9.14
N ARG A 91 3.33 8.05 9.88
CA ARG A 91 3.01 8.29 11.30
C ARG A 91 1.54 8.66 11.50
N ALA A 92 0.98 9.53 10.66
CA ALA A 92 -0.46 9.84 10.71
C ALA A 92 -1.35 8.60 10.48
N ARG A 93 -0.95 7.67 9.59
CA ARG A 93 -1.65 6.39 9.45
C ARG A 93 -1.57 5.56 10.72
N ASN A 94 -0.40 5.42 11.33
CA ASN A 94 -0.26 4.71 12.61
C ASN A 94 -1.15 5.31 13.72
N VAL A 95 -1.21 6.64 13.81
CA VAL A 95 -2.12 7.36 14.72
C VAL A 95 -3.59 6.99 14.42
N GLY A 96 -3.98 6.98 13.15
CA GLY A 96 -5.33 6.57 12.74
C GLY A 96 -5.64 5.11 13.07
N VAL A 97 -4.67 4.21 12.90
CA VAL A 97 -4.78 2.79 13.24
C VAL A 97 -4.99 2.59 14.73
N ALA A 98 -4.24 3.30 15.57
CA ALA A 98 -4.39 3.24 17.02
C ALA A 98 -5.78 3.72 17.49
N ALA A 99 -6.36 4.71 16.79
CA ALA A 99 -7.69 5.24 17.10
C ALA A 99 -8.85 4.42 16.51
N ALA A 100 -8.59 3.58 15.51
CA ALA A 100 -9.58 2.76 14.84
C ALA A 100 -10.03 1.58 15.71
N ARG A 101 -11.31 1.23 15.65
CA ARG A 101 -11.93 0.11 16.40
C ARG A 101 -12.23 -1.12 15.54
N GLY A 102 -12.20 -0.94 14.22
CA GLY A 102 -12.51 -1.93 13.18
C GLY A 102 -11.64 -3.18 13.26
N ARG A 103 -12.23 -4.34 12.96
CA ARG A 103 -11.47 -5.58 12.70
C ARG A 103 -10.67 -5.49 11.40
N TYR A 104 -11.25 -4.85 10.39
CA TYR A 104 -10.62 -4.56 9.11
C TYR A 104 -10.36 -3.06 9.00
N LEU A 105 -9.16 -2.69 8.56
CA LEU A 105 -8.76 -1.30 8.41
C LEU A 105 -8.55 -1.02 6.93
N LEU A 106 -9.24 -0.01 6.43
CA LEU A 106 -9.18 0.42 5.03
C LEU A 106 -8.52 1.79 4.98
N PHE A 107 -7.68 2.02 3.98
CA PHE A 107 -7.01 3.31 3.78
C PHE A 107 -7.40 3.90 2.43
N THR A 108 -7.69 5.20 2.45
CA THR A 108 -7.82 6.02 1.25
C THR A 108 -7.21 7.41 1.45
N GLU A 109 -7.24 8.24 0.42
CA GLU A 109 -6.62 9.57 0.43
C GLU A 109 -7.66 10.69 0.21
N PRO A 110 -7.42 11.90 0.73
CA PRO A 110 -8.23 13.07 0.41
C PRO A 110 -8.30 13.32 -1.09
N GLY A 111 -9.49 13.59 -1.58
CA GLY A 111 -9.80 13.79 -2.99
C GLY A 111 -10.07 12.51 -3.78
N ALA A 112 -9.86 11.32 -3.22
CA ALA A 112 -10.29 10.07 -3.85
C ALA A 112 -11.82 9.95 -3.91
N ARG A 113 -12.32 9.23 -4.92
CA ARG A 113 -13.72 8.82 -5.04
C ARG A 113 -13.77 7.30 -5.03
N VAL A 114 -14.34 6.73 -3.97
CA VAL A 114 -14.48 5.28 -3.84
C VAL A 114 -15.82 4.83 -4.44
N PRO A 115 -15.87 3.68 -5.14
CA PRO A 115 -17.13 3.06 -5.56
C PRO A 115 -18.02 2.72 -4.36
N GLU A 116 -19.33 2.61 -4.59
CA GLU A 116 -20.28 2.30 -3.51
C GLU A 116 -20.06 0.89 -2.93
N ASP A 117 -19.70 -0.09 -3.76
CA ASP A 117 -19.39 -1.45 -3.29
C ASP A 117 -17.93 -1.62 -2.81
N TRP A 118 -17.13 -0.54 -2.78
CA TRP A 118 -15.69 -0.61 -2.49
C TRP A 118 -15.37 -1.34 -1.19
N VAL A 119 -16.06 -1.01 -0.09
CA VAL A 119 -15.81 -1.62 1.23
C VAL A 119 -16.07 -3.12 1.19
N LEU A 120 -17.15 -3.57 0.54
CA LEU A 120 -17.46 -5.00 0.39
C LEU A 120 -16.39 -5.69 -0.46
N ALA A 121 -16.02 -5.08 -1.58
CA ALA A 121 -15.07 -5.65 -2.53
C ALA A 121 -13.66 -5.84 -1.94
N VAL A 122 -13.10 -4.82 -1.27
CA VAL A 122 -11.74 -4.93 -0.70
C VAL A 122 -11.68 -5.71 0.61
N THR A 123 -12.81 -5.90 1.31
CA THR A 123 -12.84 -6.73 2.53
C THR A 123 -13.20 -8.19 2.26
N ALA A 124 -13.78 -8.53 1.11
CA ALA A 124 -14.18 -9.89 0.80
C ALA A 124 -13.04 -10.92 0.97
N PRO A 125 -11.81 -10.71 0.43
CA PRO A 125 -10.72 -11.66 0.63
C PRO A 125 -10.24 -11.75 2.08
N LEU A 126 -10.33 -10.65 2.83
CA LEU A 126 -9.98 -10.61 4.27
C LEU A 126 -10.98 -11.42 5.10
N ARG A 127 -12.27 -11.25 4.81
CA ARG A 127 -13.37 -11.93 5.50
C ARG A 127 -13.41 -13.41 5.21
N ALA A 128 -13.07 -13.81 3.98
CA ALA A 128 -12.90 -15.20 3.58
C ALA A 128 -11.64 -15.86 4.16
N GLY A 129 -10.78 -15.09 4.86
CA GLY A 129 -9.50 -15.58 5.33
C GLY A 129 -8.55 -15.98 4.21
N ALA A 130 -8.75 -15.48 2.99
CA ALA A 130 -7.91 -15.74 1.82
C ALA A 130 -6.70 -14.79 1.77
N ALA A 131 -6.80 -13.63 2.42
CA ALA A 131 -5.73 -12.64 2.51
C ALA A 131 -5.76 -11.94 3.87
N ASP A 132 -4.62 -11.34 4.23
CA ASP A 132 -4.46 -10.49 5.41
C ASP A 132 -4.28 -9.01 5.00
N LEU A 133 -3.89 -8.80 3.74
CA LEU A 133 -3.67 -7.52 3.09
C LEU A 133 -4.25 -7.57 1.66
N VAL A 134 -5.05 -6.58 1.29
CA VAL A 134 -5.70 -6.47 -0.01
C VAL A 134 -5.44 -5.09 -0.62
N GLY A 135 -4.94 -5.08 -1.85
CA GLY A 135 -4.77 -3.87 -2.63
C GLY A 135 -5.93 -3.75 -3.60
N GLY A 136 -6.71 -2.68 -3.50
CA GLY A 136 -7.80 -2.44 -4.44
C GLY A 136 -7.33 -1.70 -5.68
N PRO A 137 -8.04 -1.84 -6.82
CA PRO A 137 -7.68 -1.15 -8.04
C PRO A 137 -7.82 0.37 -7.87
N ALA A 138 -6.92 1.13 -8.49
CA ALA A 138 -6.92 2.59 -8.41
C ALA A 138 -6.58 3.23 -9.76
N ARG A 139 -7.39 4.19 -10.18
CA ARG A 139 -7.23 4.89 -11.46
C ARG A 139 -7.01 6.39 -11.21
N VAL A 140 -5.98 6.93 -11.85
CA VAL A 140 -5.73 8.38 -11.83
C VAL A 140 -6.50 9.02 -12.97
N VAL A 141 -7.29 10.05 -12.64
CA VAL A 141 -8.14 10.78 -13.60
C VAL A 141 -7.78 12.26 -13.60
N ALA A 142 -7.79 12.90 -14.78
CA ALA A 142 -7.52 14.33 -14.90
C ALA A 142 -8.84 15.10 -15.09
N PRO A 143 -9.06 16.24 -14.41
CA PRO A 143 -10.24 17.08 -14.62
C PRO A 143 -10.41 17.45 -16.10
N GLY A 144 -11.66 17.44 -16.59
CA GLY A 144 -11.98 17.80 -17.98
C GLY A 144 -11.58 16.74 -19.02
N ARG A 145 -11.13 15.54 -18.60
CA ARG A 145 -10.90 14.41 -19.50
C ARG A 145 -11.69 13.21 -19.03
N ALA A 146 -12.46 12.62 -19.95
CA ALA A 146 -13.21 11.39 -19.71
C ALA A 146 -12.32 10.13 -19.60
N GLY A 147 -10.99 10.26 -19.71
CA GLY A 147 -10.05 9.15 -19.84
C GLY A 147 -8.89 9.16 -18.84
N PRO A 148 -8.17 8.03 -18.70
CA PRO A 148 -6.96 7.94 -17.90
C PRO A 148 -5.88 8.88 -18.42
N VAL A 149 -4.92 9.25 -17.57
CA VAL A 149 -3.72 9.96 -18.02
C VAL A 149 -3.03 9.10 -19.10
N PRO A 150 -2.93 9.58 -20.37
CA PRO A 150 -2.49 8.74 -21.49
C PRO A 150 -1.04 8.28 -21.35
N ASP A 151 -0.21 9.09 -20.69
CA ASP A 151 1.19 8.78 -20.44
C ASP A 151 1.32 7.75 -19.31
N ALA A 152 1.74 6.53 -19.68
CA ALA A 152 2.00 5.44 -18.77
C ALA A 152 3.07 5.79 -17.72
N ALA A 153 4.06 6.61 -18.06
CA ALA A 153 5.10 7.04 -17.13
C ALA A 153 4.56 8.05 -16.12
N ALA A 154 3.78 9.04 -16.58
CA ALA A 154 3.08 9.95 -15.68
C ALA A 154 2.16 9.16 -14.75
N SER A 155 1.38 8.21 -15.28
CA SER A 155 0.51 7.32 -14.50
C SER A 155 1.29 6.52 -13.46
N ALA A 156 2.44 5.95 -13.80
CA ALA A 156 3.28 5.18 -12.88
C ALA A 156 3.85 6.06 -11.77
N VAL A 157 4.38 7.25 -12.09
CA VAL A 157 4.89 8.21 -11.10
C VAL A 157 3.78 8.76 -10.21
N LEU A 158 2.56 8.83 -10.73
CA LEU A 158 1.39 9.20 -9.98
C LEU A 158 0.84 8.05 -9.12
N GLY A 159 1.30 6.81 -9.29
CA GLY A 159 0.81 5.66 -8.52
C GLY A 159 -0.55 5.15 -9.01
N ALA A 160 -0.84 5.29 -10.30
CA ALA A 160 -1.97 4.57 -10.92
C ALA A 160 -1.67 3.07 -10.93
N VAL A 161 -2.60 2.26 -10.43
CA VAL A 161 -2.45 0.80 -10.33
C VAL A 161 -3.71 0.15 -10.90
N ARG A 162 -3.62 -0.31 -12.16
CA ARG A 162 -4.74 -1.00 -12.84
C ARG A 162 -5.02 -2.39 -12.27
N VAL A 163 -3.96 -3.10 -11.89
CA VAL A 163 -4.03 -4.44 -11.28
C VAL A 163 -3.01 -4.47 -10.14
N PRO A 164 -3.48 -4.33 -8.89
CA PRO A 164 -2.65 -4.47 -7.68
C PRO A 164 -2.00 -5.86 -7.58
N GLY A 165 -1.11 -6.05 -6.61
CA GLY A 165 -0.81 -7.36 -6.04
C GLY A 165 -0.10 -8.42 -6.88
N ARG A 166 0.18 -8.21 -8.17
CA ARG A 166 1.17 -9.07 -8.86
C ARG A 166 2.56 -8.81 -8.29
N PRO A 167 3.36 -9.86 -8.02
CA PRO A 167 4.74 -9.66 -7.58
C PRO A 167 5.49 -8.69 -8.48
N GLY A 168 6.17 -7.71 -7.87
CA GLY A 168 6.87 -6.64 -8.59
C GLY A 168 6.01 -5.49 -9.12
N ARG A 169 4.68 -5.50 -8.95
CA ARG A 169 3.81 -4.34 -9.29
C ARG A 169 3.59 -3.41 -8.09
N PRO A 170 3.53 -2.09 -8.32
CA PRO A 170 3.29 -1.13 -7.25
C PRO A 170 1.87 -1.28 -6.69
N TRP A 171 1.77 -1.06 -5.38
CA TRP A 171 0.49 -0.97 -4.67
C TRP A 171 0.11 0.50 -4.53
N SER A 172 -1.20 0.80 -4.62
CA SER A 172 -1.70 2.15 -4.40
C SER A 172 -2.10 2.34 -2.94
N GLY A 173 -1.62 3.41 -2.30
CA GLY A 173 -2.06 3.78 -0.96
C GLY A 173 -3.48 4.38 -0.89
N VAL A 174 -4.15 4.50 -2.04
CA VAL A 174 -5.50 5.08 -2.17
C VAL A 174 -6.60 4.03 -1.96
N SER A 175 -6.26 2.74 -2.11
CA SER A 175 -7.18 1.62 -1.94
C SER A 175 -6.41 0.45 -1.36
N LEU A 176 -6.40 0.38 -0.03
CA LEU A 176 -5.69 -0.64 0.74
C LEU A 176 -6.63 -1.13 1.85
N ALA A 177 -6.70 -2.43 2.07
CA ALA A 177 -7.43 -3.03 3.19
C ALA A 177 -6.53 -4.04 3.90
N VAL A 178 -6.58 -4.10 5.22
CA VAL A 178 -5.79 -5.03 6.03
C VAL A 178 -6.59 -5.53 7.22
N THR A 179 -6.22 -6.70 7.72
CA THR A 179 -6.70 -7.14 9.04
C THR A 179 -5.98 -6.37 10.13
N ARG A 180 -6.65 -6.21 11.28
CA ARG A 180 -6.03 -5.61 12.48
C ARG A 180 -4.76 -6.34 12.91
N ALA A 181 -4.73 -7.68 12.82
CA ALA A 181 -3.57 -8.48 13.19
C ALA A 181 -2.31 -8.09 12.40
N VAL A 182 -2.44 -7.73 11.11
CA VAL A 182 -1.32 -7.22 10.32
C VAL A 182 -0.76 -5.94 10.93
N LEU A 183 -1.61 -5.00 11.32
CA LEU A 183 -1.19 -3.69 11.82
C LEU A 183 -0.68 -3.72 13.26
N GLU A 184 -1.09 -4.72 14.05
CA GLU A 184 -0.52 -5.01 15.36
C GLU A 184 0.89 -5.60 15.23
N ALA A 185 1.12 -6.46 14.23
CA ALA A 185 2.42 -7.05 13.97
C ALA A 185 3.38 -6.10 13.23
N VAL A 186 2.87 -5.33 12.27
CA VAL A 186 3.63 -4.51 11.33
C VAL A 186 2.98 -3.13 11.22
N GLY A 187 3.66 -2.09 11.69
CA GLY A 187 3.24 -0.70 11.50
C GLY A 187 3.75 -0.10 10.19
N PHE A 188 3.28 1.10 9.82
CA PHE A 188 3.93 1.88 8.77
C PHE A 188 5.26 2.45 9.27
N ASP A 189 6.29 2.42 8.44
CA ASP A 189 7.59 3.06 8.74
C ASP A 189 7.45 4.59 8.78
N GLU A 190 7.55 5.15 9.98
CA GLU A 190 7.35 6.59 10.23
C GLU A 190 8.44 7.49 9.65
N ALA A 191 9.57 6.93 9.23
CA ALA A 191 10.55 7.69 8.47
C ALA A 191 10.03 8.07 7.07
N LEU A 192 9.04 7.32 6.54
CA LEU A 192 8.45 7.53 5.23
C LEU A 192 7.20 8.41 5.28
N GLY A 193 6.77 8.91 4.13
CA GLY A 193 5.59 9.77 4.00
C GLY A 193 5.77 11.20 4.51
N GLY A 194 6.98 11.57 4.97
CA GLY A 194 7.35 12.94 5.36
C GLY A 194 7.90 13.79 4.21
N PRO A 195 8.38 15.02 4.49
CA PRO A 195 8.91 15.93 3.46
C PRO A 195 10.12 15.36 2.71
N ARG A 196 11.02 14.66 3.42
CA ARG A 196 12.22 14.06 2.82
C ARG A 196 11.87 12.88 1.90
N TYR A 197 11.12 11.91 2.45
CA TYR A 197 10.71 10.68 1.78
C TYR A 197 9.22 10.74 1.46
N ARG A 198 8.87 11.55 0.47
CA ARG A 198 7.49 11.73 0.05
C ARG A 198 7.02 10.48 -0.70
N GLY A 199 6.02 9.80 -0.15
CA GLY A 199 5.54 8.53 -0.69
C GLY A 199 6.38 7.34 -0.22
N GLY A 200 6.12 6.17 -0.80
CA GLY A 200 6.88 4.95 -0.52
C GLY A 200 6.45 4.18 0.71
N GLU A 201 5.69 4.80 1.62
CA GLU A 201 5.28 4.19 2.87
C GLU A 201 4.43 2.93 2.67
N VAL A 202 3.59 2.90 1.62
CA VAL A 202 2.78 1.72 1.29
C VAL A 202 3.65 0.62 0.69
N ALA A 203 4.66 0.95 -0.13
CA ALA A 203 5.54 -0.05 -0.71
C ALA A 203 6.40 -0.73 0.37
N ALA A 204 6.92 0.05 1.33
CA ALA A 204 7.62 -0.48 2.50
C ALA A 204 6.70 -1.36 3.35
N PHE A 205 5.51 -0.84 3.70
CA PHE A 205 4.53 -1.57 4.49
C PHE A 205 4.12 -2.91 3.86
N VAL A 206 3.71 -2.93 2.59
CA VAL A 206 3.32 -4.17 1.89
C VAL A 206 4.46 -5.20 1.90
N ARG A 207 5.69 -4.75 1.65
CA ARG A 207 6.87 -5.61 1.72
C ARG A 207 7.04 -6.20 3.12
N ASP A 208 6.97 -5.38 4.16
CA ASP A 208 7.20 -5.81 5.54
C ASP A 208 6.10 -6.77 6.01
N VAL A 209 4.86 -6.55 5.59
CA VAL A 209 3.72 -7.46 5.81
C VAL A 209 3.97 -8.83 5.16
N VAL A 210 4.35 -8.85 3.88
CA VAL A 210 4.69 -10.12 3.19
C VAL A 210 5.92 -10.78 3.79
N GLY A 211 6.93 -10.00 4.17
CA GLY A 211 8.14 -10.48 4.85
C GLY A 211 7.88 -11.09 6.23
N ALA A 212 6.85 -10.61 6.92
CA ALA A 212 6.35 -11.17 8.17
C ALA A 212 5.48 -12.43 7.98
N GLY A 213 5.26 -12.87 6.72
CA GLY A 213 4.55 -14.12 6.41
C GLY A 213 3.03 -13.96 6.20
N PHE A 214 2.51 -12.74 6.22
CA PHE A 214 1.10 -12.47 5.93
C PHE A 214 0.79 -12.58 4.44
N ARG A 215 -0.46 -12.92 4.12
CA ARG A 215 -0.91 -13.12 2.74
C ARG A 215 -1.42 -11.82 2.13
N ALA A 216 -0.93 -11.50 0.94
CA ALA A 216 -1.36 -10.34 0.17
C ALA A 216 -2.18 -10.78 -1.05
N ALA A 217 -3.28 -10.08 -1.32
CA ALA A 217 -4.11 -10.31 -2.49
C ALA A 217 -4.52 -9.01 -3.18
N THR A 218 -5.10 -9.15 -4.36
CA THR A 218 -5.72 -8.04 -5.09
C THR A 218 -7.20 -8.08 -4.87
N GLY A 219 -7.80 -6.93 -4.57
CA GLY A 219 -9.25 -6.80 -4.51
C GLY A 219 -9.80 -6.69 -5.93
N ASP A 220 -10.94 -7.31 -6.17
CA ASP A 220 -11.71 -7.10 -7.39
C ASP A 220 -12.60 -5.86 -7.25
N GLY A 221 -13.27 -5.47 -8.34
CA GLY A 221 -14.27 -4.42 -8.36
C GLY A 221 -13.84 -3.15 -9.11
N GLU A 222 -14.72 -2.16 -9.06
CA GLU A 222 -14.49 -0.88 -9.73
C GLU A 222 -13.28 -0.15 -9.11
N PRO A 223 -12.41 0.50 -9.91
CA PRO A 223 -11.26 1.21 -9.38
C PRO A 223 -11.64 2.45 -8.57
N VAL A 224 -10.95 2.67 -7.45
CA VAL A 224 -10.99 3.96 -6.76
C VAL A 224 -10.40 5.03 -7.67
N LEU A 225 -11.17 6.09 -7.92
CA LEU A 225 -10.73 7.19 -8.78
C LEU A 225 -9.95 8.20 -7.94
N ARG A 226 -8.77 8.60 -8.43
CA ARG A 226 -7.98 9.67 -7.84
C ARG A 226 -7.81 10.82 -8.82
N PRO A 227 -8.65 11.86 -8.72
CA PRO A 227 -8.50 13.10 -9.47
C PRO A 227 -7.13 13.74 -9.21
N VAL A 228 -6.45 14.17 -10.27
CA VAL A 228 -5.21 14.94 -10.20
C VAL A 228 -5.35 16.24 -10.96
N GLY A 229 -5.15 17.37 -10.28
CA GLY A 229 -5.24 18.68 -10.92
C GLY A 229 -4.14 18.92 -11.96
N PRO A 230 -4.29 19.91 -12.86
CA PRO A 230 -3.31 20.22 -13.90
C PRO A 230 -1.88 20.43 -13.38
N ARG A 231 -1.73 21.08 -12.21
CA ARG A 231 -0.43 21.28 -11.55
C ARG A 231 0.28 19.97 -11.21
N ALA A 232 -0.46 18.91 -10.87
CA ALA A 232 0.12 17.61 -10.59
C ALA A 232 0.64 16.91 -11.86
N LEU A 233 0.16 17.30 -13.04
CA LEU A 233 0.59 16.78 -14.34
C LEU A 233 1.70 17.62 -14.98
N ALA A 234 2.00 18.79 -14.41
CA ALA A 234 3.10 19.62 -14.87
C ALA A 234 4.43 18.84 -14.82
N ARG A 235 5.26 19.01 -15.85
CA ARG A 235 6.56 18.32 -15.97
C ARG A 235 7.41 18.43 -14.71
N GLY A 236 7.50 19.62 -14.12
CA GLY A 236 8.24 19.85 -12.87
C GLY A 236 7.71 19.02 -11.71
N ALA A 237 6.38 18.93 -11.54
CA ALA A 237 5.77 18.13 -10.50
C ALA A 237 6.01 16.62 -10.69
N LEU A 238 5.99 16.13 -11.94
CA LEU A 238 6.31 14.74 -12.25
C LEU A 238 7.79 14.42 -11.97
N VAL A 239 8.71 15.32 -12.35
CA VAL A 239 10.14 15.20 -12.05
C VAL A 239 10.38 15.16 -10.53
N GLU A 240 9.73 16.03 -9.76
CA GLU A 240 9.87 16.02 -8.30
C GLU A 240 9.34 14.74 -7.66
N ARG A 241 8.22 14.20 -8.16
CA ARG A 241 7.72 12.89 -7.72
C ARG A 241 8.67 11.75 -8.09
N ALA A 242 9.25 11.76 -9.29
CA ALA A 242 10.25 10.77 -9.69
C ALA A 242 11.49 10.82 -8.80
N ARG A 243 11.99 12.02 -8.47
CA ARG A 243 13.10 12.20 -7.51
C ARG A 243 12.73 11.72 -6.11
N ALA A 244 11.51 12.01 -5.64
CA ALA A 244 11.02 11.53 -4.35
C ALA A 244 10.99 9.99 -4.29
N ARG A 245 10.48 9.33 -5.35
CA ARG A 245 10.54 7.88 -5.51
C ARG A 245 11.99 7.37 -5.45
N GLY A 246 12.92 8.01 -6.16
CA GLY A 246 14.33 7.65 -6.10
C GLY A 246 14.92 7.69 -4.68
N ARG A 247 14.58 8.73 -3.89
CA ARG A 247 15.02 8.83 -2.48
C ARG A 247 14.43 7.72 -1.62
N VAL A 248 13.15 7.38 -1.81
CA VAL A 248 12.51 6.25 -1.14
C VAL A 248 13.23 4.95 -1.51
N ASP A 249 13.47 4.69 -2.79
CA ASP A 249 14.14 3.46 -3.24
C ASP A 249 15.54 3.32 -2.59
N ALA A 250 16.28 4.42 -2.48
CA ALA A 250 17.56 4.45 -1.78
C ALA A 250 17.45 4.15 -0.28
N TYR A 251 16.42 4.71 0.36
CA TYR A 251 16.11 4.43 1.76
C TYR A 251 15.84 2.93 1.95
N LEU A 252 14.97 2.35 1.11
CA LEU A 252 14.64 0.92 1.20
C LEU A 252 15.86 0.03 0.93
N ASP A 253 16.66 0.33 -0.10
CA ASP A 253 17.90 -0.41 -0.39
C ASP A 253 18.88 -0.38 0.79
N ARG A 254 19.07 0.80 1.41
CA ARG A 254 19.99 0.97 2.52
C ARG A 254 19.57 0.13 3.72
N HIS A 255 18.30 0.21 4.11
CA HIS A 255 17.79 -0.42 5.33
C HIS A 255 17.55 -1.92 5.17
N LEU A 256 17.32 -2.40 3.93
CA LEU A 256 17.08 -3.82 3.67
C LEU A 256 18.31 -4.61 3.28
N HIS A 257 19.12 -4.05 2.38
CA HIS A 257 20.19 -4.78 1.71
C HIS A 257 21.57 -4.37 2.23
N ASP A 258 21.60 -3.54 3.28
CA ASP A 258 22.81 -2.87 3.78
C ASP A 258 23.63 -2.28 2.61
N ALA A 259 22.94 -1.70 1.62
CA ALA A 259 23.59 -1.27 0.39
C ALA A 259 24.58 -0.13 0.70
N ARG A 260 25.88 -0.43 0.63
CA ARG A 260 26.98 0.51 0.88
C ARG A 260 27.79 0.75 -0.40
N PRO A 261 27.44 1.74 -1.25
CA PRO A 261 28.24 2.04 -2.43
C PRO A 261 29.62 2.53 -2.00
N ARG A 262 30.71 2.06 -2.64
CA ARG A 262 32.06 2.62 -2.46
C ARG A 262 32.05 4.13 -2.80
N PRO A 263 32.76 4.99 -2.05
CA PRO A 263 32.51 6.43 -2.09
C PRO A 263 32.88 7.05 -3.45
N LEU A 264 34.06 6.71 -3.98
CA LEU A 264 34.50 7.16 -5.30
C LEU A 264 33.56 6.65 -6.41
N ALA A 265 33.28 5.34 -6.43
CA ALA A 265 32.40 4.73 -7.43
C ALA A 265 30.98 5.33 -7.38
N GLY A 266 30.46 5.62 -6.20
CA GLY A 266 29.17 6.28 -6.05
C GLY A 266 29.16 7.72 -6.57
N ARG A 267 30.23 8.50 -6.34
CA ARG A 267 30.37 9.86 -6.89
C ARG A 267 30.41 9.85 -8.42
N LEU A 268 31.21 8.96 -9.01
CA LEU A 268 31.28 8.77 -10.46
C LEU A 268 29.92 8.35 -11.04
N ALA A 269 29.22 7.42 -10.38
CA ALA A 269 27.88 7.02 -10.79
C ALA A 269 26.89 8.20 -10.78
N VAL A 270 26.95 9.07 -9.76
CA VAL A 270 26.12 10.29 -9.73
C VAL A 270 26.46 11.22 -10.89
N ALA A 271 27.74 11.46 -11.18
CA ALA A 271 28.15 12.30 -12.30
C ALA A 271 27.66 11.74 -13.65
N ALA A 272 27.87 10.45 -13.91
CA ALA A 272 27.40 9.79 -15.12
C ALA A 272 25.87 9.88 -15.28
N ARG A 273 25.10 9.73 -14.20
CA ARG A 273 23.64 9.89 -14.24
C ARG A 273 23.18 11.33 -14.43
N ALA A 274 23.91 12.29 -13.87
CA ALA A 274 23.63 13.71 -14.10
C ALA A 274 23.82 14.09 -15.59
N LEU A 275 24.91 13.62 -16.21
CA LEU A 275 25.15 13.79 -17.65
C LEU A 275 24.05 13.12 -18.49
N ARG A 276 23.63 11.90 -18.12
CA ARG A 276 22.50 11.23 -18.78
C ARG A 276 21.22 12.05 -18.72
N VAL A 277 20.86 12.59 -17.55
CA VAL A 277 19.67 13.45 -17.40
C VAL A 277 19.78 14.67 -18.32
N ALA A 278 20.94 15.35 -18.34
CA ALA A 278 21.16 16.51 -19.20
C ALA A 278 20.98 16.16 -20.68
N GLY A 279 21.60 15.06 -21.15
CA GLY A 279 21.46 14.60 -22.53
C GLY A 279 20.03 14.22 -22.91
N LEU A 280 19.27 13.58 -22.01
CA LEU A 280 17.86 13.25 -22.26
C LEU A 280 16.97 14.50 -22.34
N VAL A 281 17.25 15.52 -21.53
CA VAL A 281 16.51 16.79 -21.52
C VAL A 281 16.77 17.59 -22.79
N VAL A 282 18.03 17.67 -23.24
CA VAL A 282 18.42 18.38 -24.47
C VAL A 282 17.90 17.63 -25.71
N GLY A 283 18.05 16.30 -25.74
CA GLY A 283 17.69 15.47 -26.89
C GLY A 283 16.18 15.20 -27.07
N ARG A 284 15.29 15.94 -26.39
CA ARG A 284 13.82 15.81 -26.48
C ARG A 284 13.31 14.37 -26.40
N ARG A 285 13.89 13.57 -25.51
CA ARG A 285 13.56 12.15 -25.35
C ARG A 285 12.18 11.94 -24.71
N PRO A 286 11.58 10.74 -24.82
CA PRO A 286 10.29 10.43 -24.21
C PRO A 286 10.26 10.76 -22.71
N ALA A 287 9.14 11.30 -22.22
CA ALA A 287 8.98 11.73 -20.83
C ALA A 287 9.32 10.61 -19.83
N ALA A 288 8.96 9.37 -20.15
CA ALA A 288 9.30 8.18 -19.36
C ALA A 288 10.80 8.07 -19.04
N ALA A 289 11.66 8.15 -20.07
CA ALA A 289 13.10 8.04 -19.90
C ALA A 289 13.67 9.17 -19.05
N VAL A 290 13.12 10.38 -19.17
CA VAL A 290 13.51 11.54 -18.37
C VAL A 290 13.14 11.34 -16.89
N LEU A 291 11.92 10.86 -16.62
CA LEU A 291 11.46 10.59 -15.24
C LEU A 291 12.28 9.49 -14.57
N ASP A 292 12.53 8.38 -15.29
CA ASP A 292 13.36 7.28 -14.77
C ASP A 292 14.79 7.71 -14.49
N ALA A 293 15.39 8.53 -15.35
CA ALA A 293 16.74 9.05 -15.14
C ALA A 293 16.81 9.99 -13.92
N HIS A 294 15.76 10.80 -13.68
CA HIS A 294 15.68 11.63 -12.48
C HIS A 294 15.50 10.79 -11.21
N ALA A 295 14.70 9.73 -11.25
CA ALA A 295 14.55 8.81 -10.13
C ALA A 295 15.88 8.11 -9.79
N ASP A 296 16.58 7.56 -10.78
CA ASP A 296 17.87 6.88 -10.57
C ASP A 296 18.95 7.85 -10.05
N LEU A 297 19.04 9.07 -10.60
CA LEU A 297 19.96 10.09 -10.10
C LEU A 297 19.68 10.44 -8.63
N ALA A 298 18.41 10.63 -8.27
CA ALA A 298 18.02 10.92 -6.88
C ALA A 298 18.35 9.75 -5.94
N ARG A 299 18.11 8.50 -6.38
CA ARG A 299 18.45 7.29 -5.65
C ARG A 299 19.95 7.22 -5.34
N ARG A 300 20.80 7.41 -6.35
CA ARG A 300 22.27 7.36 -6.17
C ARG A 300 22.79 8.43 -5.23
N ARG A 301 22.28 9.66 -5.35
CA ARG A 301 22.62 10.76 -4.43
C ARG A 301 22.21 10.44 -3.00
N GLU A 302 21.02 9.90 -2.81
CA GLU A 302 20.51 9.59 -1.48
C GLU A 302 21.24 8.39 -0.84
N LEU A 303 21.60 7.35 -1.60
CA LEU A 303 22.44 6.26 -1.11
C LEU A 303 23.81 6.74 -0.61
N LEU A 304 24.44 7.69 -1.32
CA LEU A 304 25.68 8.30 -0.87
C LEU A 304 25.52 9.10 0.42
N ARG A 305 24.39 9.80 0.59
CA ARG A 305 24.08 10.53 1.84
C ARG A 305 23.84 9.56 3.00
N LEU A 306 23.05 8.52 2.76
CA LEU A 306 22.71 7.49 3.76
C LEU A 306 23.88 6.59 4.13
N ARG A 307 24.97 6.58 3.35
CA ARG A 307 26.21 5.92 3.73
C ARG A 307 26.85 6.56 4.96
N ALA A 308 26.76 7.89 5.08
CA ALA A 308 27.35 8.64 6.19
C ALA A 308 26.44 8.69 7.43
N ALA A 309 25.17 8.31 7.28
CA ALA A 309 24.25 8.20 8.40
C ALA A 309 24.39 6.81 9.04
N ASP A 310 24.41 6.76 10.36
CA ASP A 310 24.18 5.52 11.09
C ASP A 310 22.84 4.95 10.65
N VAL A 311 22.82 3.65 10.34
CA VAL A 311 21.58 2.95 10.00
C VAL A 311 20.71 3.03 11.24
N ARG A 312 19.64 3.82 11.19
CA ARG A 312 18.64 3.79 12.25
C ARG A 312 18.15 2.36 12.34
N VAL A 313 18.19 1.81 13.56
CA VAL A 313 17.44 0.60 13.89
C VAL A 313 16.00 0.87 13.45
N PRO A 314 15.39 0.02 12.59
CA PRO A 314 14.04 0.24 12.11
C PRO A 314 13.13 0.53 13.31
N PRO A 315 12.24 1.53 13.21
CA PRO A 315 11.35 1.85 14.31
C PRO A 315 10.60 0.57 14.72
N ARG A 316 10.67 0.22 16.00
CA ARG A 316 9.88 -0.86 16.58
C ARG A 316 8.41 -0.59 16.24
N SER A 317 7.66 -1.65 15.91
CA SER A 317 6.23 -1.58 15.56
C SER A 317 5.48 -0.58 16.44
N ALA A 318 4.51 0.14 15.86
CA ALA A 318 3.63 1.07 16.57
C ALA A 318 2.82 0.41 17.71
N ALA A 319 2.84 -0.92 17.81
CA ALA A 319 2.28 -1.68 18.94
C ALA A 319 3.05 -1.51 20.27
N GLY A 320 4.14 -0.74 20.30
CA GLY A 320 4.98 -0.61 21.50
C GLY A 320 5.69 -1.92 21.83
N ASP A 321 6.50 -1.92 22.88
CA ASP A 321 7.18 -3.10 23.41
C ASP A 321 6.18 -4.09 24.06
N ALA A 322 5.17 -4.54 23.31
CA ALA A 322 4.44 -5.75 23.66
C ALA A 322 5.44 -6.93 23.57
N PRO A 323 5.56 -7.77 24.62
CA PRO A 323 6.52 -8.86 24.64
C PRO A 323 6.20 -9.83 23.48
N GLY A 324 7.07 -9.84 22.47
CA GLY A 324 6.89 -10.58 21.21
C GLY A 324 7.56 -9.89 20.02
N GLY A 325 7.79 -8.58 20.10
CA GLY A 325 8.39 -7.77 19.02
C GLY A 325 9.92 -7.68 19.02
N SER A 326 10.66 -8.75 19.30
CA SER A 326 12.05 -8.93 18.86
C SER A 326 12.55 -10.32 19.23
N GLY A 327 12.59 -11.23 18.25
CA GLY A 327 13.27 -12.53 18.42
C GLY A 327 12.42 -13.74 18.80
N ALA A 328 11.08 -13.70 18.70
CA ALA A 328 10.32 -14.94 18.81
C ALA A 328 10.74 -15.90 17.67
N PRO A 329 11.20 -17.14 17.98
CA PRO A 329 11.49 -18.13 16.95
C PRO A 329 10.23 -18.31 16.12
N ARG A 330 10.38 -18.29 14.78
CA ARG A 330 9.29 -18.57 13.85
C ARG A 330 8.63 -19.86 14.30
N ALA A 331 7.44 -19.76 14.91
CA ALA A 331 6.65 -20.93 15.21
C ALA A 331 6.40 -21.63 13.87
N SER A 332 6.92 -22.85 13.75
CA SER A 332 6.91 -23.68 12.55
C SER A 332 5.52 -24.23 12.20
N ARG A 333 4.46 -23.65 12.76
CA ARG A 333 3.08 -23.97 12.39
C ARG A 333 2.31 -22.67 12.19
N PRO A 334 1.70 -22.44 11.02
CA PRO A 334 0.62 -21.47 10.94
C PRO A 334 -0.43 -21.91 11.96
N VAL A 335 -0.61 -21.12 13.01
CA VAL A 335 -1.80 -21.24 13.85
C VAL A 335 -2.94 -20.84 12.94
N ALA A 336 -3.65 -21.83 12.41
CA ALA A 336 -4.96 -21.59 11.85
C ALA A 336 -5.75 -20.89 12.94
N LEU A 337 -6.07 -19.61 12.72
CA LEU A 337 -7.10 -18.94 13.50
C LEU A 337 -8.38 -19.71 13.20
N VAL A 338 -8.70 -20.63 14.10
CA VAL A 338 -9.93 -21.43 14.07
C VAL A 338 -11.09 -20.46 13.93
N VAL A 339 -11.82 -20.60 12.83
CA VAL A 339 -13.15 -20.02 12.66
C VAL A 339 -14.02 -20.66 13.73
N ARG A 340 -14.31 -19.91 14.81
CA ARG A 340 -15.36 -20.31 15.76
C ARG A 340 -16.71 -20.07 15.09
N ASP A 341 -17.24 -21.10 14.45
CA ASP A 341 -18.68 -21.23 14.28
C ASP A 341 -19.32 -21.75 15.57
N ARG A 342 -20.56 -21.32 15.77
CA ARG A 342 -21.38 -21.47 16.98
C ARG A 342 -21.73 -22.95 17.23
N GLY A 343 -21.36 -23.46 18.40
CA GLY A 343 -21.96 -24.65 19.01
C GLY A 343 -22.58 -24.28 20.37
N ALA A 344 -23.76 -24.82 20.67
CA ALA A 344 -24.43 -24.71 21.96
C ALA A 344 -23.54 -25.22 23.12
N PRO A 345 -23.72 -24.74 24.37
CA PRO A 345 -22.86 -25.12 25.48
C PRO A 345 -22.95 -26.64 25.74
N VAL A 346 -21.85 -27.34 25.48
CA VAL A 346 -21.64 -28.73 25.95
C VAL A 346 -21.10 -28.64 27.38
N PRO A 347 -21.69 -29.33 28.35
CA PRO A 347 -21.17 -29.35 29.72
C PRO A 347 -19.84 -30.12 29.75
N LEU A 348 -18.88 -29.59 30.51
CA LEU A 348 -17.56 -30.17 30.71
C LEU A 348 -17.65 -31.50 31.47
N PRO A 349 -16.97 -32.57 31.04
CA PRO A 349 -16.64 -33.68 31.92
C PRO A 349 -15.38 -33.34 32.73
N SER A 350 -15.44 -33.79 33.99
CA SER A 350 -14.42 -33.75 35.04
C SER A 350 -13.07 -34.33 34.61
N GLU A 351 -12.00 -33.79 35.23
CA GLU A 351 -10.61 -34.21 35.11
C GLU A 351 -10.39 -35.72 35.30
N ALA A 352 -9.57 -36.30 34.43
CA ALA A 352 -8.69 -37.42 34.76
C ALA A 352 -7.43 -37.37 33.88
N ALA A 353 -6.29 -37.52 34.53
CA ALA A 353 -4.95 -37.52 33.96
C ALA A 353 -4.66 -38.75 33.09
N THR A 354 -3.79 -38.63 32.07
CA THR A 354 -2.51 -39.38 31.97
C THR A 354 -1.76 -39.19 30.64
N ALA A 355 -0.44 -39.14 30.79
CA ALA A 355 0.63 -39.74 29.99
C ALA A 355 1.06 -39.18 28.61
N ALA A 356 2.38 -39.08 28.51
CA ALA A 356 3.20 -38.56 27.43
C ALA A 356 3.38 -39.55 26.26
N THR A 357 3.71 -39.04 25.08
CA THR A 357 4.35 -39.82 24.01
C THR A 357 5.32 -38.93 23.22
N GLY A 358 6.53 -39.46 22.98
CA GLY A 358 7.69 -38.76 22.42
C GLY A 358 7.65 -38.48 20.91
N PRO A 359 8.70 -37.85 20.35
CA PRO A 359 8.67 -37.28 19.01
C PRO A 359 9.08 -38.27 17.91
N ALA A 360 8.42 -38.13 16.75
CA ALA A 360 8.73 -38.82 15.49
C ALA A 360 9.77 -38.04 14.64
N PRO A 361 10.51 -38.71 13.73
CA PRO A 361 11.68 -38.13 13.07
C PRO A 361 11.35 -37.19 11.90
N ALA A 362 12.29 -36.30 11.60
CA ALA A 362 12.21 -35.27 10.57
C ALA A 362 12.36 -35.82 9.14
N ALA A 363 11.54 -35.30 8.22
CA ALA A 363 11.63 -35.52 6.77
C ALA A 363 12.59 -34.51 6.10
N PRO A 364 13.21 -34.85 4.96
CA PRO A 364 14.27 -34.04 4.35
C PRO A 364 13.75 -32.78 3.64
N ASP A 365 14.61 -31.78 3.68
CA ASP A 365 14.41 -30.40 3.25
C ASP A 365 14.34 -30.30 1.71
N ALA A 366 13.13 -30.11 1.16
CA ALA A 366 12.94 -29.77 -0.24
C ALA A 366 13.18 -28.26 -0.42
N GLY A 367 14.23 -27.94 -1.18
CA GLY A 367 14.79 -26.59 -1.36
C GLY A 367 13.75 -25.48 -1.54
N ARG A 368 13.69 -24.58 -0.55
CA ARG A 368 12.94 -23.33 -0.62
C ARG A 368 13.77 -22.26 -1.33
N GLY A 369 13.29 -21.81 -2.47
CA GLY A 369 13.80 -20.59 -3.12
C GLY A 369 13.63 -19.38 -2.21
N SER A 370 14.66 -18.53 -2.11
CA SER A 370 14.63 -17.37 -1.23
C SER A 370 13.61 -16.33 -1.68
N VAL A 371 12.83 -15.80 -0.73
CA VAL A 371 11.85 -14.71 -0.92
C VAL A 371 12.50 -13.44 -1.50
N TYR A 372 13.82 -13.29 -1.39
CA TYR A 372 14.57 -12.18 -1.97
C TYR A 372 14.71 -12.25 -3.51
N ALA A 373 14.58 -13.43 -4.12
CA ALA A 373 14.64 -13.58 -5.58
C ALA A 373 13.43 -12.97 -6.30
N LEU A 374 12.27 -12.93 -5.63
CA LEU A 374 10.98 -12.47 -6.17
C LEU A 374 10.97 -10.97 -6.51
N TRP A 375 11.80 -10.17 -5.85
CA TRP A 375 11.93 -8.72 -6.11
C TRP A 375 13.13 -8.37 -7.00
N GLY A 376 14.04 -9.32 -7.24
CA GLY A 376 15.20 -9.14 -8.13
C GLY A 376 14.87 -9.32 -9.61
N ALA A 377 13.96 -10.24 -9.93
CA ALA A 377 13.70 -10.69 -11.30
C ALA A 377 13.05 -9.65 -12.25
N GLY A 378 12.44 -8.58 -11.71
CA GLY A 378 11.85 -7.51 -12.53
C GLY A 378 12.87 -6.56 -13.20
N ARG A 379 14.18 -6.80 -13.06
CA ARG A 379 15.23 -5.83 -13.42
C ARG A 379 16.07 -6.16 -14.66
N SER A 380 15.87 -7.29 -15.35
CA SER A 380 16.74 -7.71 -16.48
C SER A 380 16.09 -7.82 -17.87
N LEU A 381 14.77 -7.66 -18.03
CA LEU A 381 14.11 -7.90 -19.34
C LEU A 381 14.15 -6.72 -20.35
N GLY A 382 14.98 -5.70 -20.11
CA GLY A 382 15.13 -4.55 -21.02
C GLY A 382 16.21 -4.68 -22.11
N GLY A 383 17.02 -5.75 -22.09
CA GLY A 383 18.23 -5.85 -22.93
C GLY A 383 18.17 -6.84 -24.09
N ALA A 384 17.34 -7.88 -24.04
CA ALA A 384 17.45 -9.03 -24.94
C ALA A 384 16.56 -8.99 -26.20
N ALA A 385 15.65 -8.03 -26.33
CA ALA A 385 14.70 -7.96 -27.47
C ALA A 385 15.24 -7.20 -28.69
N ARG A 386 16.55 -7.24 -28.98
CA ARG A 386 17.14 -6.56 -30.15
C ARG A 386 18.07 -7.41 -31.03
N ALA A 387 18.03 -8.73 -30.89
CA ALA A 387 18.77 -9.65 -31.75
C ALA A 387 17.84 -10.74 -32.35
N SER A 388 16.85 -10.30 -33.12
CA SER A 388 16.17 -11.13 -34.13
C SER A 388 15.28 -10.23 -34.99
N ALA A 389 15.92 -9.52 -35.93
CA ALA A 389 15.25 -9.04 -37.12
C ALA A 389 15.91 -9.78 -38.30
N ALA A 390 15.36 -10.95 -38.62
CA ALA A 390 15.72 -11.69 -39.81
C ALA A 390 14.99 -11.09 -41.02
N ARG A 391 15.78 -10.82 -42.06
CA ARG A 391 15.48 -10.77 -43.51
C ARG A 391 14.01 -10.58 -43.90
N VAL A 392 13.71 -9.41 -44.45
CA VAL A 392 12.56 -9.19 -45.33
C VAL A 392 13.07 -9.37 -46.76
N GLU A 393 12.56 -10.39 -47.46
CA GLU A 393 12.70 -10.53 -48.92
C GLU A 393 11.79 -9.52 -49.65
N PRO A 394 12.18 -9.06 -50.85
CA PRO A 394 11.37 -8.14 -51.63
C PRO A 394 10.22 -8.87 -52.34
N ILE A 395 9.00 -8.39 -52.15
CA ILE A 395 7.83 -8.81 -52.93
C ILE A 395 7.97 -8.23 -54.34
N GLN A 396 8.10 -9.11 -55.32
CA GLN A 396 7.98 -8.78 -56.74
C GLN A 396 6.56 -8.37 -57.09
N GLY A 397 6.46 -7.40 -58.00
CA GLY A 397 5.19 -6.84 -58.45
C GLY A 397 4.37 -7.79 -59.32
N THR A 398 3.09 -7.46 -59.41
CA THR A 398 2.20 -7.90 -60.48
C THR A 398 1.42 -6.70 -60.99
N THR A 399 1.54 -6.51 -62.29
CA THR A 399 0.84 -5.61 -63.20
C THR A 399 -0.65 -5.98 -63.39
N ALA A 400 -1.38 -5.02 -63.99
CA ALA A 400 -2.72 -5.07 -64.60
C ALA A 400 -3.91 -5.08 -63.61
N SER A 401 -5.01 -4.35 -63.85
CA SER A 401 -5.56 -3.65 -65.03
C SER A 401 -6.30 -2.39 -64.58
#